data_AF-A0A950QEK3-F1
#
_entry.id   AF-A0A950QEK3-F1
#
_cell.length_a   1.000
_cell.length_b   1.000
_cell.length_c   1.000
_cell.angle_alpha   90.00
_cell.angle_beta   90.00
_cell.angle_gamma   90.00
#
_symmetry.space_group_name_H-M   'P 1'
#
loop_
_entity.id
_entity.type
_entity.pdbx_description
1 polymer ?
#
loop_
_entity_poly.entity_id
_entity_poly.type
_entity_poly.pdbx_seq_one_letter_code
_entity_poly.pdbx_strand_id
1 'polypeptide(L)' 'MKLVLEILLSVLLHPIAMILMWINLLTRGDMTSFKKFVWFLVSILWGLGPILYVLVAEGSLW' A
#
# COMPACT_ATOMS: atom_id res chain seq x y z
N MET A 1 -16.96 -6.61 -14.91
CA MET A 1 -15.60 -6.22 -15.35
C MET A 1 -14.97 -5.21 -14.40
N LYS A 2 -15.66 -4.14 -13.99
CA LYS A 2 -15.18 -3.12 -13.05
C LYS A 2 -14.61 -3.74 -11.74
N LEU A 3 -15.40 -4.52 -11.00
CA LEU A 3 -14.98 -5.15 -9.73
C LEU A 3 -13.73 -6.04 -9.83
N VAL A 4 -13.62 -6.87 -10.88
CA VAL A 4 -12.44 -7.73 -11.07
C VAL A 4 -11.18 -6.90 -11.27
N LEU A 5 -11.28 -5.80 -12.03
CA LEU A 5 -10.18 -4.87 -12.23
C LEU A 5 -9.77 -4.19 -10.91
N GLU A 6 -10.75 -3.74 -10.12
CA GLU A 6 -10.52 -3.11 -8.81
C GLU A 6 -9.82 -4.05 -7.83
N ILE A 7 -10.25 -5.32 -7.79
CA ILE A 7 -9.60 -6.35 -6.97
C ILE A 7 -8.17 -6.58 -7.46
N LEU A 8 -7.94 -6.72 -8.76
CA LEU A 8 -6.59 -6.91 -9.30
C LEU A 8 -5.68 -5.72 -8.96
N LEU A 9 -6.16 -4.49 -9.11
CA LEU A 9 -5.41 -3.27 -8.76
C LEU A 9 -5.14 -3.17 -7.25
N SER A 10 -6.11 -3.56 -6.42
CA SER A 10 -6.01 -3.50 -4.96
C SER A 10 -5.12 -4.60 -4.38
N VAL A 11 -5.10 -5.81 -4.98
CA VAL A 11 -4.28 -6.93 -4.51
C VAL A 11 -2.87 -6.89 -5.09
N LEU A 12 -2.70 -6.40 -6.32
CA LEU A 12 -1.39 -6.41 -6.99
C LEU A 12 -0.68 -5.07 -6.83
N LEU A 13 -1.22 -3.98 -7.41
CA LEU A 13 -0.44 -2.73 -7.52
C LEU A 13 -0.14 -2.09 -6.17
N HIS A 14 -1.11 -2.02 -5.26
CA HIS A 14 -0.90 -1.34 -3.98
C HIS A 14 0.06 -2.10 -3.05
N PRO A 15 -0.08 -3.44 -2.85
CA PRO A 15 0.89 -4.20 -2.07
C PRO A 15 2.27 -4.26 -2.71
N ILE A 16 2.37 -4.39 -4.04
CA ILE A 16 3.68 -4.36 -4.73
C ILE A 16 4.35 -3.00 -4.52
N ALA A 17 3.63 -1.89 -4.70
CA ALA A 17 4.19 -0.55 -4.49
C ALA A 17 4.61 -0.34 -3.02
N MET A 18 3.85 -0.86 -2.06
CA MET A 18 4.22 -0.86 -0.64
C MET A 18 5.54 -1.60 -0.40
N ILE A 19 5.72 -2.80 -0.95
CA ILE A 19 6.95 -3.58 -0.81
C ILE A 19 8.15 -2.87 -1.47
N LEU A 20 7.97 -2.34 -2.68
CA LEU A 20 9.01 -1.56 -3.37
C LEU A 20 9.41 -0.33 -2.56
N MET A 21 8.43 0.34 -1.94
CA MET A 21 8.69 1.46 -1.05
C MET A 21 9.48 1.02 0.18
N TRP A 22 9.16 -0.12 0.81
CA TRP A 22 9.93 -0.65 1.95
C TRP A 22 11.38 -0.92 1.57
N ILE A 23 11.64 -1.52 0.41
CA ILE A 23 13.00 -1.75 -0.09
C ILE A 23 13.75 -0.42 -0.19
N ASN A 24 13.14 0.60 -0.80
CA ASN A 24 13.73 1.94 -0.90
C ASN A 24 13.95 2.58 0.49
N LEU A 25 13.02 2.40 1.42
CA LEU A 25 13.11 2.94 2.77
C LEU A 25 14.30 2.36 3.54
N LEU A 26 14.58 1.08 3.34
CA LEU A 26 15.75 0.40 3.93
C LEU A 26 17.06 1.00 3.39
N THR A 27 17.13 1.31 2.10
CA THR A 27 18.36 1.81 1.46
C THR A 27 18.58 3.32 1.61
N ARG A 28 17.59 4.10 2.05
CA ARG A 28 17.76 5.55 2.26
C ARG A 28 18.71 5.87 3.42
N GLY A 29 19.92 6.31 3.11
CA GLY A 29 20.92 6.74 4.09
C GLY A 29 20.66 8.13 4.70
N ASP A 30 19.81 8.93 4.06
CA ASP A 30 19.54 10.32 4.44
C ASP A 30 18.34 10.50 5.40
N MET A 31 17.69 9.39 5.78
CA MET A 31 16.56 9.39 6.70
C MET A 31 16.93 8.77 8.05
N THR A 32 16.58 9.46 9.13
CA THR A 32 16.61 8.92 10.50
C THR A 32 15.70 7.70 10.64
N SER A 33 16.04 6.77 11.55
CA SER A 33 15.23 5.57 11.82
C SER A 33 13.78 5.87 12.22
N PHE A 34 13.53 6.94 12.98
CA PHE A 34 12.18 7.35 13.35
C PHE A 34 11.33 7.73 12.13
N LYS A 35 11.88 8.56 11.23
CA LYS A 35 11.21 8.90 9.96
C LYS A 35 10.92 7.66 9.12
N LYS A 36 11.85 6.70 9.06
CA LYS A 36 11.62 5.42 8.38
C LYS A 36 10.45 4.68 9.01
N PHE A 37 10.44 4.52 10.33
CA PHE A 37 9.38 3.83 11.04
C PHE A 37 7.99 4.44 10.79
N VAL A 38 7.87 5.76 10.82
CA VAL A 38 6.60 6.46 10.49
C VAL A 38 6.13 6.12 9.08
N TRP A 39 7.04 6.20 8.09
CA TRP A 39 6.68 5.88 6.70
C TRP A 39 6.31 4.42 6.50
N PHE A 40 6.98 3.50 7.19
CA PHE A 40 6.62 2.09 7.20
C PHE A 40 5.15 1.90 7.66
N LEU A 41 4.74 2.51 8.77
CA LEU A 41 3.36 2.43 9.25
C LEU A 41 2.34 3.04 8.27
N VAL A 42 2.64 4.24 7.75
CA VAL A 42 1.77 4.91 6.75
C VAL A 42 1.57 4.05 5.50
N SER A 43 2.63 3.38 5.06
CA SER A 43 2.58 2.54 3.86
C SER A 43 1.76 1.27 4.02
N ILE A 44 1.62 0.74 5.24
CA ILE A 44 0.71 -0.40 5.51
C ILE A 44 -0.73 0.03 5.27
N LEU A 45 -1.12 1.18 5.83
CA LEU A 45 -2.47 1.73 5.65
C LEU A 45 -2.75 2.04 4.18
N TRP A 46 -1.78 2.61 3.46
CA TRP A 46 -1.91 2.90 2.04
C TRP A 46 -1.91 1.64 1.15
N GLY A 47 -1.06 0.67 1.44
CA GLY A 47 -0.91 -0.56 0.66
C GLY A 47 -2.07 -1.55 0.85
N LEU A 48 -2.63 -1.61 2.06
CA LEU A 48 -3.74 -2.51 2.39
C LEU A 48 -5.11 -1.81 2.38
N GLY A 49 -5.16 -0.49 2.49
CA GLY A 49 -6.41 0.28 2.52
C GLY A 49 -7.35 -0.02 1.35
N PRO A 50 -6.87 -0.01 0.10
CA PRO A 50 -7.70 -0.29 -1.08
C PRO A 50 -8.34 -1.69 -1.05
N ILE A 51 -7.59 -2.72 -0.66
CA ILE A 51 -8.13 -4.08 -0.62
C ILE A 51 -9.16 -4.25 0.49
N LEU A 52 -8.94 -3.62 1.64
CA LEU A 52 -9.92 -3.59 2.73
C LEU A 52 -11.17 -2.82 2.33
N TYR A 53 -11.01 -1.70 1.61
CA TYR A 53 -12.14 -0.90 1.13
C TYR A 53 -13.03 -1.70 0.17
N VAL A 54 -12.43 -2.44 -0.78
CA VAL A 54 -13.18 -3.25 -1.75
C VAL A 54 -13.80 -4.50 -1.12
N LEU A 55 -13.04 -5.26 -0.31
CA LEU A 55 -13.49 -6.56 0.19
C LEU A 55 -14.28 -6.52 1.50
N VAL A 56 -14.01 -5.54 2.36
CA VAL A 56 -14.60 -5.48 3.72
C VAL A 56 -15.66 -4.39 3.81
N ALA A 57 -15.45 -3.25 3.14
CA ALA A 57 -16.37 -2.11 3.21
C ALA A 57 -17.37 -2.07 2.03
N GLU A 58 -17.36 -3.07 1.14
CA GLU A 58 -18.17 -3.11 -0.09
C GLU A 58 -18.01 -1.85 -0.96
N GLY A 59 -16.88 -1.15 -0.81
CA GLY A 59 -16.55 0.05 -1.53
C GLY A 59 -16.12 -0.26 -2.96
N SER A 60 -16.25 0.72 -3.86
CA SER A 60 -15.67 0.66 -5.20
C SER A 60 -14.50 1.62 -5.30
N LEU A 61 -13.41 1.20 -5.94
CA LEU A 61 -12.46 2.18 -6.47
C LEU A 61 -13.18 3.00 -7.55
N TRP A 62 -12.89 4.31 -7.61
CA TRP A 62 -13.47 5.34 -8.51
C TRP A 62 -14.51 4.86 -9.56
#